data_AF-A0A2D7VV03-F1
#
_entry.id   AF-A0A2D7VV03-F1
#
_cell.length_a   1.000
_cell.length_b   1.000
_cell.length_c   1.000
_cell.angle_alpha   90.00
_cell.angle_beta   90.00
_cell.angle_gamma   90.00
#
_symmetry.space_group_name_H-M   'P 1'
#
loop_
_entity.id
_entity.type
_entity.pdbx_description
1 polymer ?
#
loop_
_entity_poly.entity_id
_entity_poly.type
_entity_poly.pdbx_seq_one_letter_code
_entity_poly.pdbx_strand_id
1 'polypeptide(L)'
;MDYLTYLKQSSFTLSDYITGLLAHYESDKISEEAHQTFDIHHLLEEIVELLNINLDCEINFPETNFDLNCNRAALEQIFLNLLGNSIKYSDKENIVITIDAEEDGTYYLFKVSDNGIGIPKDKQKDIFDLFATVGNTDRNGQKGSGIGLSTVKKIIDNLGGTIEVISEENEGTQFKFSIKK
;
A
#
# COMPACT_ATOMS: atom_id res chain seq x y z
N MET A 1 7.06 -33.61 -10.06
CA MET A 1 6.49 -32.80 -8.97
C MET A 1 6.52 -31.31 -9.28
N ASP A 2 7.46 -30.82 -10.10
CA ASP A 2 7.60 -29.39 -10.42
C ASP A 2 6.45 -28.79 -11.25
N TYR A 3 5.84 -29.55 -12.17
CA TYR A 3 4.71 -29.07 -12.97
C TYR A 3 3.47 -28.72 -12.14
N LEU A 4 3.21 -29.46 -11.07
CA LEU A 4 2.05 -29.24 -10.21
C LEU A 4 2.25 -27.98 -9.35
N THR A 5 3.49 -27.75 -8.90
CA THR A 5 3.91 -26.52 -8.22
C THR A 5 3.80 -25.31 -9.17
N TYR A 6 4.25 -25.45 -10.42
CA TYR A 6 4.18 -24.39 -11.42
C TYR A 6 2.73 -24.02 -11.77
N LEU A 7 1.85 -25.01 -11.95
CA LEU A 7 0.41 -24.80 -12.17
C LEU A 7 -0.24 -24.09 -11.00
N LYS A 8 0.07 -24.51 -9.77
CA LYS A 8 -0.44 -23.90 -8.55
C LYS A 8 0.02 -22.44 -8.42
N GLN A 9 1.31 -22.17 -8.64
CA GLN A 9 1.86 -20.82 -8.57
C GLN A 9 1.26 -19.91 -9.65
N SER A 10 1.16 -20.40 -10.89
CA SER A 10 0.54 -19.65 -11.99
C SER A 10 -0.94 -19.33 -11.72
N SER A 11 -1.67 -20.26 -11.08
CA SER A 11 -3.07 -20.03 -10.69
C SER A 11 -3.20 -18.94 -9.63
N PHE A 12 -2.31 -18.90 -8.64
CA PHE A 12 -2.30 -17.82 -7.64
C PHE A 12 -1.93 -16.49 -8.27
N THR A 13 -0.90 -16.45 -9.12
CA THR A 13 -0.52 -15.23 -9.83
C THR A 13 -1.66 -14.69 -10.70
N LEU A 14 -2.39 -15.56 -11.41
CA LEU A 14 -3.57 -15.14 -12.18
C LEU A 14 -4.69 -14.63 -11.27
N SER A 15 -4.91 -15.27 -10.12
CA SER A 15 -5.86 -14.79 -9.11
C SER A 15 -5.48 -13.41 -8.58
N ASP A 16 -4.20 -13.15 -8.35
CA ASP A 16 -3.70 -11.85 -7.90
C ASP A 16 -3.86 -10.79 -8.99
N TYR A 17 -3.64 -11.15 -10.26
CA TYR A 17 -3.91 -10.24 -11.38
C TYR A 17 -5.40 -9.92 -11.51
N ILE A 18 -6.28 -10.92 -11.38
CA ILE A 18 -7.73 -10.71 -11.45
C ILE A 18 -8.18 -9.84 -10.28
N THR A 19 -7.77 -10.16 -9.06
CA THR A 19 -8.11 -9.39 -7.86
C THR A 19 -7.58 -7.96 -7.95
N GLY A 20 -6.33 -7.79 -8.40
CA GLY A 20 -5.72 -6.48 -8.58
C GLY A 20 -6.42 -5.64 -9.64
N LEU A 21 -6.78 -6.23 -10.80
CA LEU A 21 -7.53 -5.54 -11.85
C LEU A 21 -8.94 -5.19 -11.40
N LEU A 22 -9.62 -6.12 -10.71
CA LEU A 22 -10.94 -5.86 -10.13
C LEU A 22 -10.86 -4.68 -9.16
N ALA A 23 -9.92 -4.66 -8.21
CA ALA A 23 -9.72 -3.53 -7.31
C ALA A 23 -9.40 -2.21 -8.06
N HIS A 24 -8.61 -2.29 -9.13
CA HIS A 24 -8.29 -1.13 -9.98
C HIS A 24 -9.51 -0.56 -10.73
N TYR A 25 -10.45 -1.40 -11.17
CA TYR A 25 -11.68 -0.96 -11.86
C TYR A 25 -12.83 -0.66 -10.89
N GLU A 26 -12.87 -1.34 -9.76
CA GLU A 26 -13.80 -1.07 -8.67
C GLU A 26 -13.41 0.18 -7.90
N SER A 27 -12.17 0.67 -7.99
CA SER A 27 -11.77 1.96 -7.39
C SER A 27 -12.73 3.10 -7.73
N ASP A 28 -13.31 3.07 -8.93
CA ASP A 28 -14.27 4.08 -9.38
C ASP A 28 -15.59 3.97 -8.62
N LYS A 29 -16.05 2.74 -8.30
CA LYS A 29 -17.23 2.49 -7.45
C LYS A 29 -16.94 2.69 -5.97
N ILE A 30 -15.75 2.30 -5.51
CA ILE A 30 -15.31 2.50 -4.14
C ILE A 30 -15.32 4.00 -3.87
N SER A 31 -14.79 4.83 -4.77
CA SER A 31 -14.80 6.30 -4.65
C SER A 31 -16.22 6.92 -4.60
N GLU A 32 -17.26 6.20 -5.04
CA GLU A 32 -18.67 6.60 -4.94
C GLU A 32 -19.31 6.23 -3.60
N GLU A 33 -18.67 5.41 -2.77
CA GLU A 33 -19.18 5.11 -1.42
C GLU A 33 -19.23 6.37 -0.56
N ALA A 34 -20.27 6.44 0.27
CA ALA A 34 -20.51 7.59 1.13
C ALA A 34 -19.35 7.81 2.10
N HIS A 35 -19.08 9.08 2.41
CA HIS A 35 -18.13 9.40 3.46
C HIS A 35 -18.63 8.85 4.80
N GLN A 36 -17.70 8.31 5.58
CA GLN A 36 -17.95 7.76 6.89
C GLN A 36 -17.02 8.44 7.89
N THR A 37 -17.51 8.64 9.11
CA THR A 37 -16.69 9.09 10.23
C THR A 37 -16.17 7.88 10.98
N PHE A 38 -14.85 7.77 11.13
CA PHE A 38 -14.17 6.68 11.83
C PHE A 38 -12.81 7.16 12.36
N ASP A 39 -12.29 6.52 13.40
CA ASP A 39 -10.96 6.86 13.91
C ASP A 39 -9.87 6.10 13.14
N ILE A 40 -8.73 6.76 12.96
CA ILE A 40 -7.63 6.22 12.16
C ILE A 40 -6.98 4.99 12.83
N HIS A 41 -6.90 4.95 14.16
CA HIS A 41 -6.29 3.81 14.86
C HIS A 41 -7.09 2.54 14.63
N HIS A 42 -8.41 2.56 14.77
CA HIS A 42 -9.26 1.40 14.53
C HIS A 42 -9.15 0.88 13.09
N LEU A 43 -9.07 1.77 12.10
CA LEU A 43 -8.82 1.36 10.71
C LEU A 43 -7.47 0.63 10.58
N LEU A 44 -6.40 1.19 11.17
CA LEU A 44 -5.07 0.59 11.09
C LEU A 44 -4.99 -0.75 11.84
N GLU A 45 -5.65 -0.88 12.99
CA GLU A 45 -5.73 -2.14 13.75
C GLU A 45 -6.36 -3.26 12.90
N GLU A 46 -7.50 -2.98 12.25
CA GLU A 46 -8.16 -3.95 11.37
C GLU A 46 -7.28 -4.37 10.19
N ILE A 47 -6.55 -3.42 9.58
CA ILE A 47 -5.65 -3.70 8.46
C ILE A 47 -4.48 -4.57 8.89
N VAL A 48 -3.91 -4.30 10.07
CA VAL A 48 -2.83 -5.11 10.65
C VAL A 48 -3.30 -6.54 10.93
N GLU A 49 -4.51 -6.69 11.47
CA GLU A 49 -5.13 -8.01 11.68
C GLU A 49 -5.34 -8.75 10.35
N LEU A 50 -5.88 -8.07 9.34
CA LEU A 50 -6.16 -8.65 8.02
C LEU A 50 -4.88 -9.12 7.31
N LEU A 51 -3.81 -8.35 7.40
CA LEU A 51 -2.50 -8.70 6.83
C LEU A 51 -1.81 -9.87 7.57
N ASN A 52 -2.38 -10.35 8.68
CA ASN A 52 -1.82 -11.44 9.51
C ASN A 52 -0.34 -11.20 9.84
N ILE A 53 -0.04 -9.97 10.27
CA ILE A 53 1.33 -9.53 10.49
C ILE A 53 1.90 -10.27 11.72
N ASN A 54 2.89 -11.14 11.47
CA ASN A 54 3.55 -11.94 12.50
C ASN A 54 4.51 -11.09 13.37
N LEU A 55 5.03 -11.72 14.45
CA LEU A 55 5.87 -11.11 15.50
C LEU A 55 7.16 -10.40 15.01
N ASP A 56 7.61 -10.63 13.78
CA ASP A 56 8.87 -10.06 13.25
C ASP A 56 8.67 -8.69 12.53
N CYS A 57 7.51 -8.06 12.75
CA CYS A 57 7.16 -6.78 12.15
C CYS A 57 6.67 -5.81 13.24
N GLU A 58 7.42 -4.73 13.42
CA GLU A 58 7.07 -3.61 14.27
C GLU A 58 6.31 -2.56 13.45
N ILE A 59 5.11 -2.20 13.90
CA ILE A 59 4.29 -1.17 13.26
C ILE A 59 4.03 -0.05 14.25
N ASN A 60 4.57 1.12 13.92
CA ASN A 60 4.42 2.34 14.70
C ASN A 60 3.23 3.12 14.16
N PHE A 61 2.20 3.28 15.00
CA PHE A 61 0.97 3.99 14.67
C PHE A 61 1.15 5.50 14.86
N PRO A 62 0.31 6.35 14.24
CA PRO A 62 0.37 7.79 14.43
C PRO A 62 0.22 8.16 15.91
N GLU A 63 1.06 9.09 16.40
CA GLU A 63 0.99 9.54 17.80
C GLU A 63 -0.37 10.16 18.15
N THR A 64 -1.02 10.80 17.19
CA THR A 64 -2.33 11.42 17.36
C THR A 64 -3.41 10.55 16.73
N ASN A 65 -4.43 10.19 17.51
CA ASN A 65 -5.67 9.63 16.97
C ASN A 65 -6.68 10.76 16.72
N PHE A 66 -7.31 10.76 15.56
CA PHE A 66 -8.36 11.71 15.20
C PHE A 66 -9.37 11.09 14.24
N ASP A 67 -10.57 11.68 14.21
CA ASP A 67 -11.65 11.23 13.34
C ASP A 67 -11.43 11.66 11.89
N LEU A 68 -11.47 10.69 11.00
CA LEU A 68 -11.48 10.89 9.56
C LEU A 68 -12.91 10.92 9.06
N ASN A 69 -13.25 11.89 8.22
CA ASN A 69 -14.50 11.93 7.47
C ASN A 69 -14.19 11.78 5.98
N CYS A 70 -14.09 10.53 5.52
CA CYS A 70 -13.75 10.25 4.13
C CYS A 70 -14.30 8.89 3.71
N ASN A 71 -13.95 8.47 2.50
CA ASN A 71 -14.27 7.15 2.02
C ASN A 71 -13.39 6.08 2.70
N ARG A 72 -13.98 5.35 3.66
CA ARG A 72 -13.27 4.36 4.48
C ARG A 72 -12.65 3.24 3.63
N ALA A 73 -13.41 2.66 2.71
CA ALA A 73 -12.94 1.56 1.87
C ALA A 73 -11.79 1.98 0.94
N ALA A 74 -11.84 3.20 0.41
CA ALA A 74 -10.75 3.77 -0.38
C ALA A 74 -9.46 3.89 0.44
N LEU A 75 -9.56 4.42 1.66
CA LEU A 75 -8.41 4.58 2.54
C LEU A 75 -7.85 3.23 3.01
N GLU A 76 -8.74 2.28 3.32
CA GLU A 76 -8.37 0.89 3.64
C GLU A 76 -7.57 0.26 2.49
N GLN A 77 -8.04 0.40 1.25
CA GLN A 77 -7.37 -0.13 0.08
C GLN A 77 -6.00 0.52 -0.18
N ILE A 78 -5.84 1.81 0.13
CA ILE A 78 -4.54 2.50 0.07
C ILE A 78 -3.57 1.87 1.07
N PHE A 79 -3.96 1.78 2.34
CA PHE A 79 -3.10 1.24 3.40
C PHE A 79 -2.78 -0.24 3.18
N LEU A 80 -3.73 -1.06 2.75
CA LEU A 80 -3.47 -2.47 2.41
C LEU A 80 -2.39 -2.63 1.35
N ASN A 81 -2.39 -1.78 0.31
CA ASN A 81 -1.35 -1.82 -0.72
C ASN A 81 0.00 -1.34 -0.19
N LEU A 82 0.02 -0.23 0.56
CA LEU A 82 1.27 0.34 1.06
C LEU A 82 1.93 -0.57 2.10
N LEU A 83 1.18 -0.97 3.14
CA LEU A 83 1.67 -1.88 4.19
C LEU A 83 2.00 -3.26 3.62
N GLY A 84 1.15 -3.77 2.72
CA GLY A 84 1.41 -5.02 2.01
C GLY A 84 2.71 -4.97 1.20
N ASN A 85 3.01 -3.85 0.53
CA ASN A 85 4.28 -3.67 -0.17
C ASN A 85 5.48 -3.59 0.79
N SER A 86 5.38 -2.82 1.88
CA SER A 86 6.44 -2.70 2.88
C SER A 86 6.82 -4.05 3.49
N ILE A 87 5.84 -4.92 3.71
CA ILE A 87 6.11 -6.32 4.10
C ILE A 87 6.69 -7.05 2.90
N LYS A 88 5.96 -7.17 1.79
CA LYS A 88 6.36 -7.98 0.63
C LYS A 88 7.79 -7.74 0.15
N TYR A 89 8.26 -6.50 0.13
CA TYR A 89 9.57 -6.11 -0.38
C TYR A 89 10.62 -5.78 0.70
N SER A 90 10.40 -6.17 1.96
CA SER A 90 11.46 -6.06 2.97
C SER A 90 12.48 -7.20 2.86
N ASP A 91 13.76 -6.85 3.02
CA ASP A 91 14.93 -7.74 3.14
C ASP A 91 15.43 -7.88 4.58
N LYS A 92 14.74 -7.27 5.56
CA LYS A 92 15.17 -7.23 6.96
C LYS A 92 14.56 -8.39 7.76
N GLU A 93 15.30 -8.85 8.76
CA GLU A 93 14.76 -9.80 9.76
C GLU A 93 13.68 -9.13 10.60
N ASN A 94 13.92 -7.90 11.06
CA ASN A 94 12.94 -7.08 11.77
C ASN A 94 12.43 -5.99 10.81
N ILE A 95 11.18 -6.15 10.39
CA ILE A 95 10.52 -5.17 9.53
C ILE A 95 10.01 -4.04 10.43
N VAL A 96 10.31 -2.79 10.07
CA VAL A 96 9.80 -1.62 10.78
C VAL A 96 9.00 -0.80 9.81
N ILE A 97 7.73 -0.57 10.14
CA ILE A 97 6.84 0.31 9.39
C ILE A 97 6.35 1.41 10.32
N THR A 98 6.48 2.66 9.90
CA THR A 98 6.00 3.83 10.65
C THR A 98 4.94 4.55 9.84
N ILE A 99 3.80 4.79 10.48
CA ILE A 99 2.66 5.49 9.90
C ILE A 99 2.50 6.80 10.66
N ASP A 100 2.62 7.93 9.96
CA ASP A 100 2.27 9.24 10.49
C ASP A 100 0.97 9.71 9.86
N ALA A 101 0.15 10.39 10.65
CA ALA A 101 -1.07 11.02 10.20
C ALA A 101 -1.21 12.41 10.84
N GLU A 102 -1.50 13.39 10.01
CA GLU A 102 -1.72 14.78 10.39
C GLU A 102 -2.90 15.33 9.58
N GLU A 103 -3.46 16.46 9.97
CA GLU A 103 -4.49 17.15 9.20
C GLU A 103 -4.25 18.65 9.16
N ASP A 104 -4.64 19.28 8.05
CA ASP A 104 -4.72 20.73 7.93
C ASP A 104 -6.17 21.17 7.66
N GLY A 105 -6.41 22.43 7.29
CA GLY A 105 -7.77 22.91 7.03
C GLY A 105 -8.49 22.26 5.85
N THR A 106 -7.77 21.57 4.95
CA THR A 106 -8.28 21.08 3.65
C THR A 106 -8.00 19.59 3.42
N TYR A 107 -6.90 19.06 3.95
CA TYR A 107 -6.46 17.69 3.68
C TYR A 107 -6.16 16.91 4.96
N TYR A 108 -6.34 15.60 4.86
CA TYR A 108 -5.68 14.63 5.71
C TYR A 108 -4.33 14.26 5.05
N LEU A 109 -3.27 14.24 5.83
CA LEU A 109 -1.88 14.04 5.40
C LEU A 109 -1.35 12.76 6.05
N PHE A 110 -0.81 11.86 5.23
CA PHE A 110 -0.31 10.57 5.67
C PHE A 110 1.12 10.34 5.21
N LYS A 111 1.89 9.64 6.02
CA LYS A 111 3.22 9.15 5.66
C LYS A 111 3.29 7.67 6.05
N VAL A 112 3.74 6.83 5.14
CA VAL A 112 4.02 5.41 5.40
C VAL A 112 5.48 5.18 5.05
N SER A 113 6.29 4.86 6.06
CA SER A 113 7.74 4.67 5.93
C SER A 113 8.11 3.23 6.31
N ASP A 114 8.96 2.58 5.52
CA ASP A 114 9.51 1.27 5.81
C ASP A 114 11.04 1.23 5.71
N ASN A 115 11.64 0.22 6.35
CA ASN A 115 13.07 -0.05 6.35
C ASN A 115 13.49 -1.12 5.31
N GLY A 116 12.71 -1.33 4.25
CA GLY A 116 12.93 -2.40 3.27
C GLY A 116 14.06 -2.11 2.26
N ILE A 117 14.00 -2.80 1.11
CA ILE A 117 15.03 -2.72 0.06
C ILE A 117 15.13 -1.36 -0.65
N GLY A 118 14.15 -0.48 -0.46
CA GLY A 118 14.06 0.78 -1.20
C GLY A 118 13.81 0.61 -2.70
N ILE A 119 13.81 1.74 -3.42
CA ILE A 119 13.49 1.84 -4.84
C ILE A 119 14.60 2.61 -5.55
N PRO A 120 15.25 2.02 -6.58
CA PRO A 120 16.24 2.70 -7.41
C PRO A 120 15.70 4.01 -8.02
N LYS A 121 16.53 5.06 -8.03
CA LYS A 121 16.13 6.41 -8.47
C LYS A 121 15.59 6.47 -9.89
N ASP A 122 16.09 5.62 -10.79
CA ASP A 122 15.63 5.53 -12.17
C ASP A 122 14.24 4.90 -12.30
N LYS A 123 13.78 4.14 -11.29
CA LYS A 123 12.46 3.49 -11.25
C LYS A 123 11.39 4.31 -10.56
N GLN A 124 11.76 5.21 -9.65
CA GLN A 124 10.81 5.99 -8.83
C GLN A 124 9.78 6.79 -9.64
N LYS A 125 10.09 7.17 -10.88
CA LYS A 125 9.16 7.92 -11.75
C LYS A 125 8.02 7.07 -12.31
N ASP A 126 8.26 5.78 -12.47
CA ASP A 126 7.38 4.89 -13.20
C ASP A 126 6.61 3.95 -12.26
N ILE A 127 6.90 3.94 -10.95
CA ILE A 127 6.31 2.97 -9.99
C ILE A 127 4.79 3.07 -9.85
N PHE A 128 4.19 4.19 -10.27
CA PHE A 128 2.74 4.39 -10.27
C PHE A 128 2.09 4.02 -11.60
N ASP A 129 2.87 3.69 -12.63
CA ASP A 129 2.35 3.24 -13.91
C ASP A 129 1.79 1.81 -13.80
N LEU A 130 0.70 1.55 -14.52
CA LEU A 130 0.08 0.23 -14.55
C LEU A 130 1.05 -0.81 -15.12
N PHE A 131 1.23 -1.92 -14.39
CA PHE A 131 2.19 -3.00 -14.69
C PHE A 131 3.67 -2.64 -14.50
N ALA A 132 3.99 -1.45 -13.98
CA ALA A 132 5.36 -1.13 -13.63
C ALA A 132 5.84 -2.00 -12.46
N THR A 133 7.04 -2.56 -12.62
CA THR A 133 7.72 -3.32 -11.57
C THR A 133 9.18 -2.91 -11.54
N VAL A 134 9.77 -2.86 -10.35
CA VAL A 134 11.19 -2.51 -10.16
C VAL A 134 12.12 -3.61 -10.68
N GLY A 135 11.56 -4.74 -11.17
CA GLY A 135 12.32 -5.88 -11.68
C GLY A 135 12.82 -6.82 -10.59
N ASN A 136 12.86 -6.36 -9.34
CA ASN A 136 13.18 -7.16 -8.16
C ASN A 136 12.06 -8.15 -7.83
N THR A 137 12.45 -9.35 -7.41
CA THR A 137 11.54 -10.32 -6.80
C THR A 137 11.28 -9.93 -5.35
N ASP A 138 10.07 -10.18 -4.85
CA ASP A 138 9.74 -10.03 -3.44
C ASP A 138 10.53 -11.00 -2.55
N ARG A 139 10.33 -10.92 -1.22
CA ARG A 139 10.98 -11.79 -0.23
C ARG A 139 10.77 -13.30 -0.49
N ASN A 140 9.73 -13.66 -1.25
CA ASN A 140 9.36 -15.04 -1.60
C ASN A 140 9.81 -15.42 -3.03
N GLY A 141 10.59 -14.59 -3.72
CA GLY A 141 11.07 -14.84 -5.07
C GLY A 141 10.03 -14.57 -6.18
N GLN A 142 8.91 -13.90 -5.87
CA GLN A 142 7.83 -13.64 -6.83
C GLN A 142 7.91 -12.22 -7.38
N LYS A 143 7.53 -12.05 -8.66
CA LYS A 143 7.37 -10.72 -9.24
C LYS A 143 6.05 -10.10 -8.79
N GLY A 144 6.09 -8.81 -8.44
CA GLY A 144 4.89 -8.02 -8.27
C GLY A 144 4.05 -7.95 -9.54
N SER A 145 2.74 -7.78 -9.39
CA SER A 145 1.84 -7.58 -10.54
C SER A 145 2.00 -6.22 -11.20
N GLY A 146 2.56 -5.23 -10.47
CA GLY A 146 2.63 -3.84 -10.90
C GLY A 146 1.27 -3.12 -10.88
N ILE A 147 0.27 -3.68 -10.23
CA ILE A 147 -1.08 -3.08 -10.16
C ILE A 147 -1.25 -2.25 -8.88
N GLY A 148 -0.75 -2.72 -7.74
CA GLY A 148 -1.05 -2.14 -6.43
C GLY A 148 -0.79 -0.62 -6.32
N LEU A 149 0.43 -0.16 -6.65
CA LEU A 149 0.76 1.28 -6.57
C LEU A 149 -0.01 2.13 -7.58
N SER A 150 -0.32 1.59 -8.78
CA SER A 150 -1.18 2.28 -9.74
C SER A 150 -2.61 2.44 -9.22
N THR A 151 -3.14 1.43 -8.51
CA THR A 151 -4.44 1.50 -7.82
C THR A 151 -4.40 2.53 -6.70
N VAL A 152 -3.34 2.56 -5.89
CA VAL A 152 -3.16 3.59 -4.83
C VAL A 152 -3.19 4.99 -5.44
N LYS A 153 -2.42 5.22 -6.51
CA LYS A 153 -2.38 6.51 -7.20
C LYS A 153 -3.77 6.93 -7.70
N LYS A 154 -4.48 6.01 -8.37
CA LYS A 154 -5.82 6.24 -8.90
C LYS A 154 -6.83 6.59 -7.80
N ILE A 155 -6.83 5.85 -6.69
CA ILE A 155 -7.73 6.12 -5.55
C ILE A 155 -7.44 7.50 -4.96
N ILE A 156 -6.16 7.83 -4.73
CA ILE A 156 -5.76 9.12 -4.16
C ILE A 156 -6.16 10.28 -5.07
N ASP A 157 -5.96 10.14 -6.38
CA ASP A 157 -6.36 11.15 -7.36
C ASP A 157 -7.90 11.34 -7.36
N ASN A 158 -8.68 10.25 -7.26
CA ASN A 158 -10.14 10.30 -7.15
C ASN A 158 -10.61 10.98 -5.85
N LEU A 159 -9.86 10.83 -4.75
CA LEU A 159 -10.11 11.52 -3.48
C LEU A 159 -9.60 12.99 -3.48
N GLY A 160 -9.18 13.51 -4.64
CA GLY A 160 -8.68 14.88 -4.78
C GLY A 160 -7.34 15.13 -4.08
N GLY A 161 -6.58 14.06 -3.84
CA GLY A 161 -5.31 14.07 -3.14
C GLY A 161 -4.09 14.03 -4.04
N THR A 162 -2.93 13.81 -3.43
CA THR A 162 -1.66 13.60 -4.13
C THR A 162 -0.83 12.52 -3.43
N ILE A 163 0.08 11.86 -4.14
CA ILE A 163 1.04 10.93 -3.57
C ILE A 163 2.43 11.17 -4.17
N GLU A 164 3.45 11.13 -3.31
CA GLU A 164 4.85 11.18 -3.66
C GLU A 164 5.62 10.05 -2.95
N VAL A 165 6.79 9.72 -3.50
CA VAL A 165 7.69 8.71 -2.96
C VAL A 165 9.06 9.33 -2.69
N ILE A 166 9.64 8.99 -1.56
CA ILE A 166 11.03 9.29 -1.20
C ILE A 166 11.65 7.95 -0.82
N SER A 167 12.65 7.51 -1.56
CA SER A 167 13.26 6.21 -1.31
C SER A 167 14.74 6.23 -1.63
N GLU A 168 15.48 5.45 -0.85
CA GLU A 168 16.90 5.18 -1.05
C GLU A 168 17.12 3.67 -1.05
N GLU A 169 17.84 3.19 -2.06
CA GLU A 169 18.06 1.78 -2.27
C GLU A 169 18.88 1.19 -1.10
N ASN A 170 18.37 0.11 -0.53
CA ASN A 170 18.83 -0.60 0.67
C ASN A 170 18.62 0.13 2.01
N GLU A 171 18.00 1.32 2.01
CA GLU A 171 17.67 2.04 3.25
C GLU A 171 16.17 2.00 3.58
N GLY A 172 15.30 2.12 2.56
CA GLY A 172 13.86 2.06 2.76
C GLY A 172 13.05 2.92 1.79
N THR A 173 11.74 2.96 2.02
CA THR A 173 10.79 3.72 1.22
C THR A 173 9.84 4.50 2.10
N GLN A 174 9.57 5.75 1.73
CA GLN A 174 8.54 6.57 2.33
C GLN A 174 7.56 7.03 1.26
N PHE A 175 6.30 6.66 1.42
CA PHE A 175 5.19 7.23 0.67
C PHE A 175 4.55 8.35 1.49
N LYS A 176 4.39 9.51 0.87
CA LYS A 176 3.62 10.62 1.46
C LYS A 176 2.41 10.86 0.59
N PHE A 177 1.23 10.89 1.18
CA PHE A 177 0.02 11.17 0.44
C PHE A 177 -0.94 12.05 1.21
N SER A 178 -1.82 12.70 0.47
CA SER A 178 -2.93 13.48 1.00
C SER A 178 -4.24 12.97 0.44
N ILE A 179 -5.32 13.14 1.19
CA ILE A 179 -6.69 13.02 0.68
C ILE A 179 -7.47 14.25 1.13
N LYS A 180 -8.41 14.70 0.31
CA LYS A 180 -9.22 15.86 0.65
C LYS A 180 -10.24 15.50 1.74
N LYS A 181 -10.49 16.45 2.65
CA LYS A 181 -11.57 16.38 3.64
C LYS A 181 -12.96 16.52 3.03
#